data_AF-A0A8X6L617-F1
#
_entry.id   AF-A0A8X6L617-F1
#
_cell.length_a   1.000
_cell.length_b   1.000
_cell.length_c   1.000
_cell.angle_alpha   90.00
_cell.angle_beta   90.00
_cell.angle_gamma   90.00
#
_symmetry.space_group_name_H-M   'P 1'
#
loop_
_entity.id
_entity.type
_entity.pdbx_description
1 polymer ?
#
loop_
_entity_poly.entity_id
_entity_poly.type
_entity_poly.pdbx_seq_one_letter_code
_entity_poly.pdbx_strand_id
1 'polypeptide(L)'
;MTHAQKRSYICTVCKKGFNHKSNLNAHMRIHTGYTCLPVQKSKGQFTCGICTFTTKDLVSWKSHELSSGHRQAFACPVCGKKFTQKCNMKAHTRLHTGEKPYECKFCHQTFTYQSALRGHTMSHHKISASDSGNMS
;
A
#
# COMPACT_ATOMS: atom_id res chain seq x y z
N MET A 1 4.70 40.40 20.97
CA MET A 1 5.23 39.28 21.77
C MET A 1 5.01 37.98 20.99
N THR A 2 6.01 37.51 20.25
CA THR A 2 5.89 36.30 19.43
C THR A 2 5.84 35.09 20.34
N HIS A 3 4.65 34.49 20.51
CA HIS A 3 4.50 33.22 21.19
C HIS A 3 5.27 32.15 20.40
N ALA A 4 6.48 31.82 20.84
CA ALA A 4 7.23 30.67 20.34
C ALA A 4 6.45 29.42 20.77
N GLN A 5 5.59 28.91 19.88
CA GLN A 5 4.78 27.75 20.15
C GLN A 5 5.71 26.54 20.28
N LYS A 6 6.04 26.17 21.52
CA LYS A 6 6.91 25.04 21.88
C LYS A 6 6.33 23.76 21.26
N ARG A 7 6.88 23.36 20.10
CA ARG A 7 6.55 22.11 19.39
C ARG A 7 7.06 20.94 20.22
N SER A 8 6.30 20.58 21.24
CA SER A 8 6.69 19.61 22.27
C SER A 8 6.64 18.17 21.78
N TYR A 9 5.93 17.90 20.68
CA TYR A 9 5.73 16.56 20.14
C TYR A 9 6.47 16.41 18.82
N ILE A 10 7.65 15.80 18.84
CA ILE A 10 8.51 15.65 17.68
C ILE A 10 8.38 14.24 17.12
N CYS A 11 8.12 14.13 15.83
CA CYS A 11 8.14 12.86 15.13
C CYS A 11 9.53 12.22 15.23
N THR A 12 9.59 10.98 15.71
CA THR A 12 10.86 10.26 15.86
C THR A 12 11.47 9.82 14.52
N VAL A 13 10.64 9.70 13.48
CA VAL A 13 11.02 9.23 12.14
C VAL A 13 11.54 10.36 11.25
N CYS A 14 10.79 11.46 11.12
CA CYS A 14 11.19 12.58 10.24
C CYS A 14 11.46 13.90 10.98
N LYS A 15 11.53 13.88 12.31
CA LYS A 15 11.83 15.05 13.18
C LYS A 15 10.88 16.25 13.02
N LYS A 16 9.72 16.07 12.38
CA LYS A 16 8.66 17.09 12.26
C LYS A 16 8.01 17.36 13.63
N GLY A 17 7.94 18.64 14.02
CA GLY A 17 7.38 19.07 15.31
C GLY A 17 5.89 19.42 15.25
N PHE A 18 5.15 19.02 16.28
CA PHE A 18 3.72 19.21 16.46
C PHE A 18 3.41 19.85 17.81
N ASN A 19 2.28 20.57 17.84
CA ASN A 19 1.84 21.34 19.01
C ASN A 19 0.99 20.49 19.96
N HIS A 20 0.37 19.41 19.47
CA HIS A 20 -0.45 18.48 20.23
C HIS A 20 -0.08 17.02 19.93
N LYS A 21 -0.21 16.15 20.94
CA LYS A 21 0.05 14.70 20.82
C LYS A 21 -0.88 14.01 19.82
N SER A 22 -2.15 14.42 19.77
CA SER A 22 -3.14 13.94 18.78
C SER A 22 -2.71 14.20 17.34
N ASN A 23 -2.11 15.37 17.08
CA ASN A 23 -1.62 15.75 15.76
C ASN A 23 -0.36 14.95 15.38
N LEU A 24 0.54 14.71 16.34
CA LEU A 24 1.66 13.78 16.14
C LEU A 24 1.14 12.37 15.86
N ASN A 25 0.20 11.84 16.62
CA ASN A 25 -0.38 10.51 16.40
C ASN A 25 -1.05 10.40 15.02
N ALA A 26 -1.80 11.43 14.62
CA ALA A 26 -2.39 11.51 13.29
C ALA A 26 -1.33 11.52 12.18
N HIS A 27 -0.20 12.20 12.43
CA HIS A 27 0.97 12.22 11.56
C HIS A 27 1.73 10.88 11.53
N MET A 28 1.87 10.16 12.65
CA MET A 28 2.57 8.87 12.68
C MET A 28 1.93 7.83 11.76
N ARG A 29 0.65 7.97 11.42
CA ARG A 29 -0.06 7.15 10.42
C ARG A 29 0.56 7.21 9.02
N ILE A 30 1.33 8.25 8.71
CA ILE A 30 2.04 8.36 7.43
C ILE A 30 3.38 7.61 7.45
N HIS A 31 4.00 7.46 8.62
CA HIS A 31 5.25 6.71 8.81
C HIS A 31 5.04 5.21 8.95
N THR A 32 3.88 4.79 9.44
CA THR A 32 3.46 3.38 9.49
C THR A 32 3.10 2.81 8.11
N GLY A 33 3.50 3.49 7.03
CA GLY A 33 3.36 2.99 5.68
C GLY A 33 4.08 1.65 5.52
N TYR A 34 3.29 0.60 5.35
CA TYR A 34 3.72 -0.69 4.82
C TYR A 34 4.62 -1.56 5.70
N THR A 35 4.01 -2.18 6.70
CA THR A 35 4.32 -3.59 7.03
C THR A 35 3.06 -4.28 7.51
N CYS A 36 2.66 -5.36 6.83
CA CYS A 36 1.84 -6.39 7.42
C CYS A 36 2.63 -6.96 8.60
N LEU A 37 2.35 -6.51 9.80
CA LEU A 37 2.67 -7.25 11.00
C LEU A 37 1.45 -7.18 11.93
N PRO A 38 0.94 -8.33 12.39
CA PRO A 38 -0.07 -8.34 13.43
C PRO A 38 0.45 -7.54 14.62
N VAL A 39 -0.27 -6.49 15.00
CA VAL A 39 0.07 -5.69 16.18
C VAL A 39 -0.13 -6.58 17.40
N GLN A 40 1.00 -7.08 17.89
CA GLN A 40 1.22 -7.77 19.17
C GLN A 40 0.63 -9.19 19.29
N LYS A 41 1.37 -10.20 18.80
CA LYS A 41 1.35 -11.56 19.37
C LYS A 41 2.02 -11.55 20.76
N SER A 42 1.49 -10.78 21.70
CA SER A 42 1.86 -10.90 23.10
C SER A 42 0.67 -11.54 23.80
N LYS A 43 0.70 -12.88 23.91
CA LYS A 43 -0.28 -13.71 24.66
C LYS A 43 -1.58 -14.14 23.93
N GLY A 44 -1.54 -14.38 22.62
CA GLY A 44 -2.63 -15.10 21.92
C GLY A 44 -3.92 -14.29 21.67
N GLN A 45 -3.81 -12.97 21.58
CA GLN A 45 -4.95 -12.08 21.31
C GLN A 45 -4.63 -11.13 20.15
N PHE A 46 -5.62 -10.86 19.29
CA PHE A 46 -5.62 -9.90 18.19
C PHE A 46 -6.21 -8.57 18.67
N THR A 47 -5.43 -7.49 18.57
CA THR A 47 -5.84 -6.14 18.99
C THR A 47 -5.85 -5.21 17.79
N CYS A 48 -6.93 -4.43 17.64
CA CYS A 48 -7.00 -3.40 16.62
C CYS A 48 -6.16 -2.19 17.02
N GLY A 49 -5.25 -1.75 16.15
CA GLY A 49 -4.47 -0.53 16.38
C GLY A 49 -5.22 0.77 16.07
N ILE A 50 -6.45 0.67 15.55
CA ILE A 50 -7.27 1.80 15.08
C ILE A 50 -8.46 2.05 16.02
N CYS A 51 -9.00 0.99 16.62
CA CYS A 51 -10.07 1.06 17.62
C CYS A 51 -9.73 0.19 18.83
N THR A 52 -10.56 0.19 19.86
CA THR A 52 -10.32 -0.60 21.08
C THR A 52 -10.72 -2.09 20.94
N PHE A 53 -11.07 -2.55 19.73
CA PHE A 53 -11.49 -3.93 19.50
C PHE A 53 -10.35 -4.91 19.73
N THR A 54 -10.64 -5.96 20.49
CA THR A 54 -9.66 -6.97 20.87
C THR A 54 -10.33 -8.34 20.94
N THR A 55 -9.79 -9.36 20.26
CA THR A 55 -10.36 -10.72 20.24
C THR A 55 -9.27 -11.78 20.28
N LYS A 56 -9.57 -12.97 20.82
CA LYS A 56 -8.63 -14.11 20.82
C LYS A 56 -8.80 -15.01 19.59
N ASP A 57 -9.89 -14.84 18.85
CA ASP A 57 -10.23 -15.65 17.68
C ASP A 57 -9.85 -14.96 16.37
N LEU A 58 -9.17 -15.70 15.50
CA LEU A 58 -8.71 -15.22 14.20
C LEU A 58 -9.88 -14.98 13.23
N VAL A 59 -10.96 -15.74 13.34
CA VAL A 59 -12.14 -15.56 12.47
C VAL A 59 -12.87 -14.27 12.82
N SER A 60 -13.07 -14.04 14.12
CA SER A 60 -13.60 -12.78 14.66
C SER A 60 -12.72 -11.57 14.29
N TRP A 61 -11.39 -11.75 14.29
CA TRP A 61 -10.46 -10.72 13.85
C TRP A 61 -10.62 -10.37 12.37
N LYS A 62 -10.67 -11.38 11.48
CA LYS A 62 -10.89 -11.16 10.04
C LYS A 62 -12.24 -10.51 9.74
N SER A 63 -13.30 -10.92 10.45
CA SER A 63 -14.63 -10.31 10.30
C SER A 63 -14.63 -8.85 10.73
N HIS A 64 -13.94 -8.53 11.84
CA HIS A 64 -13.72 -7.15 12.27
C HIS A 64 -12.95 -6.35 11.21
N GLU A 65 -11.84 -6.86 10.66
CA GLU A 65 -11.08 -6.15 9.61
C GLU A 65 -11.92 -5.86 8.35
N LEU A 66 -12.84 -6.75 8.01
CA LEU A 66 -13.67 -6.62 6.82
C LEU A 66 -14.87 -5.67 7.02
N SER A 67 -15.49 -5.68 8.19
CA SER A 67 -16.73 -4.94 8.51
C SER A 67 -16.51 -3.57 9.14
N SER A 68 -15.39 -3.35 9.82
CA SER A 68 -15.16 -2.16 10.66
C SER A 68 -14.96 -0.85 9.89
N GLY A 69 -15.00 -0.85 8.55
CA GLY A 69 -14.74 0.34 7.73
C GLY A 69 -13.30 0.87 7.83
N HIS A 70 -12.49 0.29 8.72
CA HIS A 70 -11.04 0.50 8.85
C HIS A 70 -10.26 -0.22 7.74
N ARG A 71 -10.95 -0.73 6.71
CA ARG A 71 -10.37 -1.45 5.58
C ARG A 71 -9.19 -0.65 5.05
N GLN A 72 -8.03 -1.26 5.21
CA GLN A 72 -6.77 -0.63 4.89
C GLN A 72 -6.72 -0.34 3.39
N ALA A 73 -6.70 0.96 3.07
CA ALA A 73 -6.44 1.40 1.71
C ALA A 73 -4.93 1.49 1.49
N PHE A 74 -4.45 0.93 0.39
CA PHE A 74 -3.08 1.05 -0.05
C PHE A 74 -2.93 2.43 -0.72
N ALA A 75 -2.14 3.33 -0.13
CA ALA A 75 -1.99 4.69 -0.63
C ALA A 75 -0.71 4.84 -1.46
N CYS A 76 -0.82 5.36 -2.67
CA CYS A 76 0.35 5.65 -3.50
C CYS A 76 1.34 6.54 -2.73
N PRO A 77 2.62 6.14 -2.58
CA PRO A 77 3.62 6.95 -1.88
C PRO A 77 3.93 8.27 -2.59
N VAL A 78 3.64 8.37 -3.89
CA VAL A 78 3.93 9.58 -4.70
C VAL A 78 2.79 10.59 -4.62
N CYS A 79 1.54 10.16 -4.82
CA CYS A 79 0.40 11.07 -4.91
C CYS A 79 -0.70 10.87 -3.84
N GLY A 80 -0.53 9.91 -2.94
CA GLY A 80 -1.49 9.63 -1.86
C GLY A 80 -2.79 8.95 -2.29
N LYS A 81 -2.97 8.65 -3.60
CA LYS A 81 -4.19 8.00 -4.12
C LYS A 81 -4.41 6.63 -3.47
N LYS A 82 -5.63 6.38 -3.01
CA LYS A 82 -6.01 5.17 -2.25
C LYS A 82 -6.54 4.06 -3.15
N PHE A 83 -6.13 2.83 -2.88
CA PHE A 83 -6.54 1.62 -3.60
C PHE A 83 -7.03 0.56 -2.62
N THR A 84 -7.98 -0.26 -3.05
CA THR A 84 -8.53 -1.39 -2.28
C THR A 84 -7.62 -2.61 -2.24
N GLN A 85 -6.67 -2.72 -3.18
CA GLN A 85 -5.72 -3.83 -3.28
C GLN A 85 -4.28 -3.32 -3.46
N LYS A 86 -3.32 -4.03 -2.85
CA LYS A 86 -1.88 -3.70 -2.88
C LYS A 86 -1.31 -3.77 -4.30
N CYS A 87 -1.68 -4.80 -5.06
CA CYS A 87 -1.25 -4.99 -6.45
C CYS A 87 -1.66 -3.80 -7.32
N ASN A 88 -2.88 -3.28 -7.14
CA ASN A 88 -3.38 -2.12 -7.88
C ASN A 88 -2.62 -0.84 -7.53
N MET A 89 -2.31 -0.61 -6.24
CA MET A 89 -1.47 0.51 -5.83
C MET A 89 -0.05 0.39 -6.42
N LYS A 90 0.56 -0.80 -6.38
CA LYS A 90 1.90 -1.04 -6.94
C LYS A 90 1.93 -0.87 -8.46
N ALA A 91 0.89 -1.34 -9.16
CA ALA A 91 0.75 -1.13 -10.60
C ALA A 91 0.61 0.38 -10.91
N HIS A 92 -0.20 1.09 -10.12
CA HIS A 92 -0.33 2.55 -10.25
C HIS A 92 0.98 3.29 -10.00
N THR A 93 1.81 2.87 -9.03
CA THR A 93 3.10 3.55 -8.77
C THR A 93 4.04 3.54 -9.96
N ARG A 94 3.94 2.54 -10.85
CA ARG A 94 4.74 2.47 -12.08
C ARG A 94 4.44 3.62 -13.06
N LEU A 95 3.26 4.23 -12.97
CA LEU A 95 2.93 5.42 -13.76
C LEU A 95 3.75 6.64 -13.34
N HIS A 96 4.18 6.71 -12.08
CA HIS A 96 5.00 7.81 -11.57
C HIS A 96 6.48 7.57 -11.84
N THR A 97 6.94 6.32 -11.71
CA THR A 97 8.36 5.98 -11.89
C THR A 97 8.73 5.74 -13.35
N GLY A 98 7.74 5.54 -14.22
CA GLY A 98 7.98 5.13 -15.61
C GLY A 98 8.50 3.70 -15.75
N GLU A 99 8.45 2.89 -14.68
CA GLU A 99 8.93 1.51 -14.69
C GLU A 99 8.12 0.67 -15.69
N LYS A 100 8.83 0.00 -16.61
CA LYS A 100 8.25 -0.87 -17.63
C LYS A 100 8.84 -2.27 -17.52
N PRO A 101 8.41 -3.07 -16.53
CA PRO A 101 9.05 -4.34 -16.21
C PRO A 101 8.69 -5.45 -17.21
N TYR A 102 7.72 -5.24 -18.09
CA TYR A 102 7.27 -6.27 -19.02
C TYR A 102 7.87 -6.02 -20.40
N GLU A 103 8.70 -6.93 -20.86
CA GLU A 103 9.36 -6.84 -22.15
C GLU A 103 8.79 -7.84 -23.15
N CYS A 104 8.57 -7.40 -24.38
CA CYS A 104 8.21 -8.30 -25.47
C CYS A 104 9.43 -9.10 -25.91
N LYS A 105 9.36 -10.44 -25.81
CA LYS A 105 10.45 -11.34 -26.19
C LYS A 105 10.79 -11.33 -27.69
N PHE A 106 9.91 -10.80 -28.54
CA PHE A 106 10.07 -10.79 -29.99
C PHE A 106 10.64 -9.47 -30.54
N CYS A 107 10.33 -8.34 -29.90
CA CYS A 107 10.72 -7.01 -30.38
C CYS A 107 11.36 -6.12 -29.30
N HIS A 108 11.56 -6.65 -28.10
CA HIS A 108 12.16 -5.97 -26.94
C HIS A 108 11.45 -4.69 -26.49
N GLN A 109 10.23 -4.45 -26.98
CA GLN A 109 9.42 -3.32 -26.56
C GLN A 109 8.92 -3.54 -25.12
N THR A 110 9.07 -2.52 -24.27
CA THR A 110 8.72 -2.59 -22.85
C THR A 110 7.40 -1.91 -22.53
N PHE A 111 6.67 -2.47 -21.57
CA PHE A 111 5.32 -2.09 -21.16
C PHE A 111 5.21 -1.98 -19.64
N THR A 112 4.35 -1.06 -19.19
CA THR A 112 4.07 -0.86 -17.76
C THR A 112 3.15 -1.95 -17.16
N TYR A 113 2.33 -2.59 -18.01
CA TYR A 113 1.32 -3.57 -17.61
C TYR A 113 1.39 -4.85 -18.47
N GLN A 114 1.17 -6.01 -17.84
CA GLN A 114 1.15 -7.30 -18.53
C GLN A 114 0.01 -7.42 -19.55
N SER A 115 -1.14 -6.80 -19.27
CA SER A 115 -2.27 -6.76 -20.22
C SER A 115 -1.90 -6.00 -21.50
N ALA A 116 -1.11 -4.93 -21.39
CA ALA A 116 -0.62 -4.17 -22.53
C ALA A 116 0.38 -4.98 -23.36
N LEU A 117 1.33 -5.67 -22.70
CA LEU A 117 2.22 -6.61 -23.38
C LEU A 117 1.43 -7.71 -24.10
N ARG A 118 0.46 -8.34 -23.42
CA ARG A 118 -0.37 -9.40 -24.01
C ARG A 118 -1.13 -8.91 -25.24
N GLY A 119 -1.77 -7.75 -25.14
CA GLY A 119 -2.47 -7.13 -26.27
C GLY A 119 -1.52 -6.86 -27.44
N HIS A 120 -0.34 -6.32 -27.15
CA HIS A 120 0.73 -6.12 -28.14
C HIS A 120 1.15 -7.44 -28.78
N THR A 121 1.43 -8.49 -28.04
CA THR A 121 1.87 -9.77 -28.63
C THR A 121 0.78 -10.44 -29.45
N MET A 122 -0.48 -10.31 -29.06
CA MET A 122 -1.59 -10.85 -29.84
C MET A 122 -1.83 -10.07 -31.13
N SER A 123 -1.74 -8.74 -31.12
CA SER A 123 -2.00 -7.92 -32.32
C SER A 123 -0.78 -7.80 -33.24
N HIS A 124 0.42 -7.64 -32.67
CA HIS A 124 1.66 -7.42 -33.38
C HIS A 124 2.35 -8.72 -33.80
N HIS A 125 2.22 -9.78 -32.99
CA HIS A 125 2.85 -11.09 -33.26
C HIS A 125 1.86 -12.22 -33.54
N LYS A 126 0.54 -11.96 -33.52
CA LYS A 126 -0.53 -12.94 -33.83
C LYS A 126 -0.49 -14.23 -33.01
N ILE A 127 -0.03 -14.15 -31.75
CA ILE A 127 0.07 -15.30 -30.85
C ILE A 127 -1.28 -15.59 -30.20
N SER A 128 -1.74 -16.85 -30.23
CA SER A 128 -2.99 -17.28 -29.61
C SER A 128 -2.86 -17.51 -28.11
N ALA A 129 -3.98 -17.42 -27.39
CA ALA A 129 -4.03 -17.54 -25.93
C ALA A 129 -3.43 -18.85 -25.38
N SER A 130 -3.35 -19.90 -26.21
CA SER A 130 -2.79 -21.22 -25.90
C SER A 130 -1.28 -21.22 -25.57
N ASP A 131 -0.52 -20.24 -26.08
CA ASP A 131 0.96 -20.24 -25.96
C ASP A 131 1.48 -19.28 -24.88
N SER A 132 0.56 -18.63 -24.15
CA SER A 132 0.84 -17.51 -23.23
C SER A 132 1.46 -17.92 -21.88
N GLY A 133 1.74 -19.21 -21.68
CA GLY A 133 2.10 -19.78 -20.38
C GLY A 133 3.44 -19.32 -19.79
N ASN A 134 4.26 -18.56 -20.53
CA ASN A 134 5.59 -18.16 -20.07
C ASN A 134 5.99 -16.76 -20.55
N MET A 135 5.23 -15.75 -20.13
CA MET A 135 5.56 -14.34 -20.34
C MET A 135 5.83 -13.72 -18.97
N SER A 136 6.93 -14.18 -18.35
CA SER A 136 7.54 -13.58 -17.16
C SER A 136 8.52 -12.48 -17.56
#